data_AF-A0A6B3HMS8-F1
#
_entry.id   AF-A0A6B3HMS8-F1
#
_cell.length_a   1.000
_cell.length_b   1.000
_cell.length_c   1.000
_cell.angle_alpha   90.00
_cell.angle_beta   90.00
_cell.angle_gamma   90.00
#
_symmetry.space_group_name_H-M   'P 1'
#
loop_
_entity.id
_entity.type
_entity.pdbx_description
1 polymer ?
#
loop_
_entity_poly.entity_id
_entity_poly.type
_entity_poly.pdbx_seq_one_letter_code
_entity_poly.pdbx_strand_id
1 'polypeptide(L)'
;DGTPDLLWRNRDTGFMYIRHGKPGTVTGSVDLFSLTTGANSREGEDVQYGNNWTQANISAIVSVPDVNGDRIPDMWVRFASDGQTRVYHPSKTNTNGPVKIVLSVDWKTVKAFA
;
A
#
# COMPACT_ATOMS: atom_id res chain seq x y z
N ASP A 1 -16.36 1.25 -0.09
CA ASP A 1 -17.63 1.71 -0.69
C ASP A 1 -17.90 1.07 -2.07
N GLY A 2 -17.06 0.12 -2.51
CA GLY A 2 -17.17 -0.50 -3.83
C GLY A 2 -16.43 0.27 -4.93
N THR A 3 -15.92 1.47 -4.64
CA THR A 3 -15.09 2.25 -5.54
C THR A 3 -13.63 1.85 -5.37
N PRO A 4 -12.89 1.59 -6.45
CA PRO A 4 -11.44 1.42 -6.38
C PRO A 4 -10.73 2.68 -5.87
N ASP A 5 -9.76 2.49 -4.99
CA ASP A 5 -8.92 3.54 -4.41
C ASP A 5 -7.46 3.37 -4.88
N LEU A 6 -6.64 4.41 -4.72
CA LEU A 6 -5.19 4.35 -4.93
C LEU A 6 -4.46 4.32 -3.58
N LEU A 7 -3.80 3.20 -3.30
CA LEU A 7 -2.80 3.11 -2.24
C LEU A 7 -1.44 3.55 -2.79
N TRP A 8 -0.83 4.57 -2.19
CA TRP A 8 0.44 5.09 -2.67
C TRP A 8 1.38 5.52 -1.54
N ARG A 9 2.67 5.60 -1.87
CA ARG A 9 3.75 5.91 -0.92
C ARG A 9 4.41 7.23 -1.29
N ASN A 10 4.46 8.15 -0.33
CA ASN A 10 5.29 9.34 -0.45
C ASN A 10 6.70 9.03 0.08
N ARG A 11 7.70 9.05 -0.80
CA ARG A 11 9.09 8.71 -0.45
C ARG A 11 9.81 9.84 0.27
N ASP A 12 9.35 11.08 0.14
CA ASP A 12 9.95 12.25 0.78
C ASP A 12 9.52 12.33 2.24
N THR A 13 8.25 12.07 2.54
CA THR A 13 7.71 12.09 3.91
C THR A 13 7.75 10.74 4.62
N GLY A 14 7.88 9.64 3.88
CA GLY A 14 7.80 8.29 4.44
C GLY A 14 6.40 7.90 4.90
N PHE A 15 5.37 8.56 4.39
CA PHE A 15 3.98 8.20 4.66
C PHE A 15 3.39 7.34 3.54
N MET A 16 2.54 6.40 3.94
CA MET A 16 1.58 5.76 3.03
C MET A 16 0.28 6.56 3.07
N TYR A 17 -0.36 6.66 1.92
CA TYR A 17 -1.61 7.37 1.75
C TYR A 17 -2.61 6.50 1.00
N ILE A 18 -3.88 6.69 1.33
CA ILE A 18 -5.00 6.28 0.48
C ILE A 18 -5.55 7.54 -0.18
N ARG A 19 -5.61 7.51 -1.52
CA ARG A 19 -6.39 8.44 -2.30
C ARG A 19 -7.70 7.77 -2.67
N HIS A 20 -8.75 8.20 -1.99
CA HIS A 20 -10.07 7.61 -2.18
C HIS A 20 -10.69 8.03 -3.51
N GLY A 21 -11.09 7.05 -4.31
CA GLY A 21 -11.71 7.26 -5.62
C GLY A 21 -13.13 7.81 -5.50
N LYS A 22 -13.56 8.53 -6.53
CA LYS A 22 -14.98 8.84 -6.75
C LYS A 22 -15.59 7.75 -7.64
N PRO A 23 -16.84 7.32 -7.38
CA PRO A 23 -17.52 6.34 -8.23
C PRO A 23 -17.54 6.79 -9.69
N GLY A 24 -17.22 5.87 -10.60
CA GLY A 24 -17.38 6.11 -12.03
C GLY A 24 -18.82 5.88 -12.52
N THR A 25 -19.00 5.88 -13.84
CA THR A 25 -20.32 5.68 -14.46
C THR A 25 -20.81 4.23 -14.42
N VAL A 26 -19.94 3.27 -14.14
CA VAL A 26 -20.27 1.85 -14.01
C VAL A 26 -20.13 1.43 -12.55
N THR A 27 -21.07 0.63 -12.05
CA THR A 27 -21.00 0.10 -10.68
C THR A 27 -19.69 -0.64 -10.45
N GLY A 28 -18.98 -0.26 -9.39
CA GLY A 28 -17.67 -0.84 -9.06
C GLY A 28 -16.49 -0.21 -9.81
N SER A 29 -16.72 0.79 -10.66
CA SER A 29 -15.66 1.53 -11.33
C SER A 29 -15.30 2.82 -10.59
N VAL A 30 -14.15 3.38 -10.94
CA VAL A 30 -13.66 4.67 -10.44
C VAL A 30 -13.62 5.69 -11.57
N ASP A 31 -13.90 6.96 -11.27
CA ASP A 31 -13.49 8.07 -12.12
C ASP A 31 -11.98 8.26 -12.01
N LEU A 32 -11.22 7.95 -13.06
CA LEU A 32 -9.77 8.04 -13.07
C LEU A 32 -9.25 9.46 -12.75
N PHE A 33 -10.04 10.52 -13.05
CA PHE A 33 -9.64 11.87 -12.69
C PHE A 33 -9.53 12.07 -11.17
N SER A 34 -10.38 11.39 -10.39
CA SER A 34 -10.34 11.43 -8.92
C SER A 34 -9.05 10.86 -8.30
N LEU A 35 -8.28 10.08 -9.07
CA LEU A 35 -7.02 9.47 -8.60
C LEU A 35 -5.78 10.32 -8.94
N THR A 36 -5.92 11.43 -9.66
CA THR A 36 -4.78 12.23 -10.15
C THR A 36 -4.12 13.07 -9.05
N THR A 37 -4.89 13.64 -8.14
CA THR A 37 -4.41 14.45 -7.01
C THR A 37 -5.29 14.24 -5.78
N GLY A 38 -4.78 14.56 -4.58
CA GLY A 38 -5.58 14.55 -3.37
C GLY A 38 -6.82 15.46 -3.48
N ALA A 39 -6.70 16.66 -4.04
CA ALA A 39 -7.81 17.60 -4.22
C ALA A 39 -8.96 17.03 -5.09
N ASN A 40 -8.63 16.15 -6.04
CA ASN A 40 -9.61 15.51 -6.91
C ASN A 40 -10.29 14.29 -6.26
N SER A 41 -9.74 13.77 -5.16
CA SER A 41 -10.21 12.59 -4.45
C SER A 41 -11.59 12.79 -3.82
N ARG A 42 -12.18 11.71 -3.30
CA ARG A 42 -13.45 11.75 -2.57
C ARG A 42 -13.40 12.64 -1.33
N GLU A 43 -12.29 12.62 -0.59
CA GLU A 43 -12.13 13.39 0.66
C GLU A 43 -11.55 14.80 0.41
N GLY A 44 -11.16 15.12 -0.83
CA GLY A 44 -10.50 16.38 -1.17
C GLY A 44 -9.03 16.45 -0.72
N GLU A 45 -8.49 15.35 -0.21
CA GLU A 45 -7.10 15.20 0.21
C GLU A 45 -6.60 13.76 0.06
N ASP A 46 -5.30 13.56 0.27
CA ASP A 46 -4.70 12.22 0.45
C ASP A 46 -4.76 11.85 1.94
N VAL A 47 -5.44 10.75 2.28
CA VAL A 47 -5.64 10.33 3.68
C VAL A 47 -4.44 9.51 4.14
N GLN A 48 -3.77 9.95 5.20
CA GLN A 48 -2.62 9.21 5.73
C GLN A 48 -3.05 7.83 6.24
N TYR A 49 -2.32 6.79 5.83
CA TYR A 49 -2.63 5.39 6.07
C TYR A 49 -1.42 4.58 6.61
N GLY A 50 -0.35 5.25 6.99
CA GLY A 50 0.82 4.61 7.58
C GLY A 50 1.95 5.60 7.77
N ASN A 51 2.83 5.29 8.71
CA ASN A 51 4.06 6.02 8.97
C ASN A 51 5.29 5.15 8.73
N ASN A 52 6.46 5.79 8.63
CA ASN A 52 7.75 5.10 8.57
C ASN A 52 7.98 4.22 7.33
N TRP A 53 7.24 4.45 6.24
CA TRP A 53 7.38 3.81 4.93
C TRP A 53 8.50 4.43 4.06
N THR A 54 9.57 4.89 4.69
CA THR A 54 10.74 5.47 4.00
C THR A 54 11.45 4.42 3.14
N GLN A 55 12.27 4.86 2.19
CA GLN A 55 13.11 3.94 1.42
C GLN A 55 14.15 3.21 2.28
N ALA A 56 14.61 3.86 3.36
CA ALA A 56 15.57 3.29 4.30
C ALA A 56 14.99 2.12 5.12
N ASN A 57 13.67 2.07 5.30
CA ASN A 57 13.01 0.96 6.00
C ASN A 57 12.45 -0.05 5.01
N ILE A 58 11.77 0.44 3.97
CA ILE A 58 11.02 -0.37 3.03
C ILE A 58 11.59 -0.17 1.63
N SER A 59 12.24 -1.20 1.09
CA SER A 59 12.86 -1.15 -0.23
C SER A 59 11.86 -1.47 -1.35
N ALA A 60 10.84 -2.29 -1.10
CA ALA A 60 9.81 -2.61 -2.08
C ALA A 60 8.49 -3.06 -1.44
N ILE A 61 7.37 -2.84 -2.15
CA ILE A 61 6.07 -3.47 -1.93
C ILE A 61 5.86 -4.43 -3.10
N VAL A 62 5.66 -5.71 -2.81
CA VAL A 62 5.72 -6.82 -3.78
C VAL A 62 4.34 -7.22 -4.28
N SER A 63 3.34 -7.27 -3.41
CA SER A 63 1.98 -7.67 -3.74
C SER A 63 0.96 -7.14 -2.73
N VAL A 64 -0.31 -7.15 -3.11
CA VAL A 64 -1.47 -6.79 -2.29
C VAL A 64 -2.58 -7.86 -2.32
N PRO A 65 -2.34 -9.08 -1.78
CA PRO A 65 -3.35 -10.14 -1.72
C PRO A 65 -4.30 -9.96 -0.53
N ASP A 66 -5.34 -10.78 -0.37
CA ASP A 66 -6.04 -10.98 0.91
C ASP A 66 -5.76 -12.44 1.35
N VAL A 67 -4.74 -12.63 2.17
CA VAL A 67 -4.27 -13.96 2.62
C VAL A 67 -4.78 -14.32 4.00
N ASN A 68 -5.39 -13.38 4.73
CA ASN A 68 -5.93 -13.61 6.07
C ASN A 68 -7.46 -13.76 6.10
N GLY A 69 -8.16 -13.43 5.00
CA GLY A 69 -9.61 -13.58 4.84
C GLY A 69 -10.45 -12.46 5.47
N ASP A 70 -9.87 -11.32 5.83
CA ASP A 70 -10.56 -10.20 6.47
C ASP A 70 -11.22 -9.23 5.47
N ARG A 71 -11.04 -9.46 4.16
CA ARG A 71 -11.54 -8.64 3.05
C ARG A 71 -10.88 -7.27 2.94
N ILE A 72 -9.73 -7.07 3.55
CA ILE A 72 -8.83 -5.94 3.35
C ILE A 72 -7.57 -6.48 2.65
N PRO A 73 -7.09 -5.84 1.58
CA PRO A 73 -5.82 -6.25 0.98
C PRO A 73 -4.67 -6.16 1.99
N ASP A 74 -4.03 -7.30 2.24
CA ASP A 74 -2.74 -7.45 2.90
C ASP A 74 -1.62 -6.85 2.03
N MET A 75 -0.40 -6.76 2.58
CA MET A 75 0.76 -6.28 1.84
C MET A 75 1.98 -7.17 2.08
N TRP A 76 2.67 -7.54 1.00
CA TRP A 76 3.98 -8.18 1.11
C TRP A 76 5.06 -7.14 0.88
N VAL A 77 5.91 -6.96 1.87
CA VAL A 77 6.80 -5.81 1.96
C VAL A 77 8.21 -6.27 2.21
N ARG A 78 9.16 -5.80 1.38
CA ARG A 78 10.57 -6.10 1.56
C ARG A 78 11.25 -5.01 2.37
N PHE A 79 11.90 -5.43 3.44
CA PHE A 79 12.66 -4.52 4.30
C PHE A 79 14.03 -4.25 3.72
N ALA A 80 14.49 -3.01 3.82
CA ALA A 80 15.80 -2.61 3.30
C ALA A 80 16.97 -3.14 4.15
N SER A 81 16.75 -3.28 5.47
CA SER A 81 17.75 -3.72 6.44
C SER A 81 18.33 -5.10 6.13
N ASP A 82 17.47 -6.04 5.77
CA ASP A 82 17.81 -7.46 5.65
C ASP A 82 17.35 -8.10 4.33
N GLY A 83 16.57 -7.37 3.52
CA GLY A 83 16.02 -7.88 2.27
C GLY A 83 14.95 -8.96 2.45
N GLN A 84 14.50 -9.25 3.67
CA GLN A 84 13.42 -10.19 3.94
C GLN A 84 12.07 -9.60 3.53
N THR A 85 11.15 -10.47 3.13
CA THR A 85 9.77 -10.09 2.86
C THR A 85 8.90 -10.44 4.06
N ARG A 86 8.11 -9.47 4.52
CA ARG A 86 7.16 -9.61 5.61
C ARG A 86 5.75 -9.32 5.12
N VAL A 87 4.77 -10.04 5.66
CA VAL A 87 3.35 -9.76 5.43
C VAL A 87 2.84 -8.76 6.47
N TYR A 88 2.03 -7.81 6.02
CA TYR A 88 1.25 -6.89 6.84
C TYR A 88 -0.22 -7.23 6.66
N HIS A 89 -1.00 -7.11 7.73
CA HIS A 89 -2.46 -7.17 7.70
C HIS A 89 -3.02 -5.79 8.07
N PRO A 90 -3.23 -4.90 7.08
CA PRO A 90 -3.77 -3.57 7.32
C PRO A 90 -5.20 -3.61 7.88
N SER A 91 -5.60 -2.52 8.50
CA SER A 91 -7.00 -2.25 8.88
C SER A 91 -7.62 -1.25 7.91
N LYS A 92 -8.88 -0.84 8.12
CA LYS A 92 -9.50 0.21 7.29
C LYS A 92 -8.81 1.58 7.40
N THR A 93 -7.96 1.80 8.41
CA THR A 93 -7.38 3.12 8.70
C THR A 93 -5.87 3.13 8.90
N ASN A 94 -5.19 1.97 8.92
CA ASN A 94 -3.76 1.90 9.12
C ASN A 94 -3.13 0.64 8.51
N THR A 95 -1.89 0.75 8.05
CA THR A 95 -1.06 -0.37 7.58
C THR A 95 -0.72 -1.42 8.65
N ASN A 96 -0.82 -1.07 9.94
CA ASN A 96 -0.41 -1.88 11.08
C ASN A 96 1.09 -2.28 11.00
N GLY A 97 1.53 -3.15 11.93
CA GLY A 97 2.87 -3.71 11.94
C GLY A 97 3.00 -4.97 11.08
N PRO A 98 4.25 -5.39 10.75
CA PRO A 98 4.48 -6.67 10.09
C PRO A 98 4.07 -7.83 11.00
N VAL A 99 3.44 -8.84 10.42
CA VAL A 99 2.88 -9.98 11.15
C VAL A 99 3.80 -11.20 11.10
N LYS A 100 4.43 -11.47 9.95
CA LYS A 100 5.27 -12.65 9.75
C LYS A 100 6.31 -12.42 8.65
N ILE A 101 7.48 -13.07 8.77
CA ILE A 101 8.44 -13.22 7.67
C ILE A 101 7.95 -14.32 6.73
N VAL A 102 7.64 -13.96 5.48
CA VAL A 102 7.18 -14.90 4.45
C VAL A 102 8.32 -15.38 3.55
N LEU A 103 9.39 -14.58 3.45
CA LEU A 103 10.62 -14.94 2.74
C LEU A 103 11.83 -14.47 3.55
N SER A 104 12.67 -15.41 4.00
CA SER A 104 13.75 -15.15 4.97
C SER A 104 15.13 -14.87 4.36
N VAL A 105 15.28 -15.06 3.05
CA VAL A 105 16.54 -14.74 2.33
C VAL A 105 16.58 -13.26 1.92
N ASP A 106 17.76 -12.75 1.59
CA ASP A 106 17.90 -11.37 1.08
C ASP A 106 17.42 -11.27 -0.37
N TRP A 107 16.17 -10.84 -0.55
CA TRP A 107 15.55 -10.66 -1.86
C TRP A 107 16.03 -9.41 -2.61
N LYS A 108 16.96 -8.61 -2.06
CA LYS A 108 17.65 -7.56 -2.84
C LYS A 108 18.58 -8.16 -3.89
N THR A 109 19.00 -9.41 -3.70
CA THR A 109 19.88 -10.12 -4.64
C THR A 109 19.17 -10.66 -5.88
N VAL A 110 17.83 -10.71 -5.87
CA VAL A 110 17.02 -11.18 -6.99
C VAL A 110 16.83 -10.04 -7.99
N LYS A 111 17.37 -10.18 -9.21
CA LYS A 111 17.42 -9.10 -10.22
C LYS A 111 16.07 -8.49 -10.58
N ALA A 112 14.98 -9.27 -10.57
CA ALA A 112 13.63 -8.74 -10.79
C ALA A 112 13.15 -7.76 -9.70
N PHE A 113 13.87 -7.72 -8.58
CA PHE A 113 13.60 -6.90 -7.41
C PHE A 113 14.80 -6.04 -6.99
N ALA A 114 15.93 -6.08 -7.71
CA ALA A 114 17.15 -5.33 -7.39
C ALA A 114 16.99 -3.83 -7.71
#